data_AF-A0A9D6IL08-F1
#
_entry.id   AF-A0A9D6IL08-F1
#
_cell.length_a   1.000
_cell.length_b   1.000
_cell.length_c   1.000
_cell.angle_alpha   90.00
_cell.angle_beta   90.00
_cell.angle_gamma   90.00
#
_symmetry.space_group_name_H-M   'P 1'
#
loop_
_entity.id
_entity.type
_entity.pdbx_description
1 polymer ?
#
loop_
_entity_poly.entity_id
_entity_poly.type
_entity_poly.pdbx_seq_one_letter_code
_entity_poly.pdbx_strand_id
1 'polypeptide(L)'
;MGLKAVVVVDNTACGAAVGRARMGPGVNSEDACRLAHAMTLKSAAGLPHGGGPSVIFADPKMPSRDKEELIRAFAWPLQVSTITFQVLGTDKPAMVWVKDEIGRAVGLPREFGGIALDEPGASS
;
A
#
# COMPACT_ATOMS: atom_id res chain seq x y z
N MET A 1 -21.28 3.22 2.68
CA MET A 1 -19.88 3.15 2.25
C MET A 1 -19.82 2.71 0.79
N GLY A 2 -19.18 3.51 -0.07
CA GLY A 2 -18.98 3.21 -1.49
C GLY A 2 -17.49 3.03 -1.82
N LEU A 3 -16.78 2.18 -1.07
CA LEU A 3 -15.36 1.92 -1.33
C LEU A 3 -15.19 1.27 -2.70
N LYS A 4 -14.41 1.91 -3.56
CA LYS A 4 -13.92 1.33 -4.80
C LYS A 4 -12.40 1.30 -4.74
N ALA A 5 -11.84 0.11 -4.73
CA ALA A 5 -10.40 -0.12 -4.74
C ALA A 5 -10.06 -1.34 -5.60
N VAL A 6 -8.85 -1.37 -6.14
CA VAL A 6 -8.30 -2.52 -6.86
C VAL A 6 -6.98 -2.89 -6.20
N VAL A 7 -6.87 -4.14 -5.79
CA VAL A 7 -5.65 -4.73 -5.24
C VAL A 7 -5.12 -5.68 -6.30
N VAL A 8 -3.91 -5.43 -6.80
CA VAL A 8 -3.29 -6.30 -7.79
C VAL A 8 -2.26 -7.18 -7.10
N VAL A 9 -2.33 -8.49 -7.34
CA VAL A 9 -1.30 -9.46 -6.95
C VAL A 9 -0.87 -10.16 -8.22
N ASP A 10 0.34 -9.86 -8.69
CA ASP A 10 0.85 -10.42 -9.95
C ASP A 10 1.53 -11.78 -9.71
N ASN A 11 2.40 -11.88 -8.70
CA ASN A 11 3.07 -13.13 -8.33
C ASN A 11 3.51 -13.13 -6.86
N THR A 12 3.42 -14.28 -6.19
CA THR A 12 3.84 -14.50 -4.79
C THR A 12 4.89 -15.61 -4.62
N ALA A 13 5.41 -16.18 -5.73
CA ALA A 13 6.34 -17.30 -5.70
C ALA A 13 7.67 -16.98 -4.97
N CYS A 14 8.12 -15.72 -5.01
CA CYS A 14 9.33 -15.27 -4.34
C CYS A 14 9.12 -14.77 -2.90
N GLY A 15 7.87 -14.76 -2.41
CA GLY A 15 7.52 -14.28 -1.08
C GLY A 15 6.22 -13.47 -1.05
N ALA A 16 5.93 -12.93 0.14
CA ALA A 16 4.79 -12.06 0.37
C ALA A 16 4.73 -10.90 -0.65
N ALA A 17 3.56 -10.66 -1.24
CA ALA A 17 3.38 -9.49 -2.10
C ALA A 17 3.52 -8.21 -1.27
N VAL A 18 4.35 -7.28 -1.74
CA VAL A 18 4.52 -5.97 -1.12
C VAL A 18 4.25 -4.93 -2.18
N GLY A 19 3.57 -3.84 -1.82
CA GLY A 19 3.24 -2.82 -2.78
C GLY A 19 2.85 -1.49 -2.18
N ARG A 20 2.53 -0.54 -3.04
CA ARG A 20 2.02 0.76 -2.63
C ARG A 20 0.60 0.92 -3.13
N ALA A 21 -0.27 1.40 -2.26
CA ALA A 21 -1.64 1.77 -2.59
C ALA A 21 -1.67 3.25 -2.95
N ARG A 22 -2.07 3.62 -4.17
CA ARG A 22 -2.20 5.04 -4.55
C ARG A 22 -3.66 5.47 -4.42
N MET A 23 -3.91 6.53 -3.67
CA MET A 23 -5.24 7.13 -3.55
C MET A 23 -5.38 8.32 -4.49
N GLY A 24 -6.48 8.39 -5.24
CA GLY A 24 -6.80 9.55 -6.05
C GLY A 24 -7.99 9.34 -6.99
N PRO A 25 -8.66 10.41 -7.44
CA PRO A 25 -9.76 10.31 -8.40
C PRO A 25 -9.31 9.93 -9.81
N GLY A 26 -8.05 10.21 -10.16
CA GLY A 26 -7.45 9.92 -11.47
C GLY A 26 -6.56 8.67 -11.53
N VAL A 27 -6.63 7.79 -10.53
CA VAL A 27 -5.84 6.55 -10.54
C VAL A 27 -6.41 5.56 -11.56
N ASN A 28 -5.53 4.79 -12.21
CA ASN A 28 -5.90 3.80 -13.22
C ASN A 28 -5.50 2.39 -12.76
N SER A 29 -6.41 1.43 -12.86
CA SER A 29 -6.13 0.02 -12.55
C SER A 29 -5.13 -0.62 -13.52
N GLU A 30 -5.08 -0.18 -14.79
CA GLU A 30 -4.09 -0.70 -15.74
C GLU A 30 -2.66 -0.33 -15.34
N ASP A 31 -2.46 0.89 -14.83
CA ASP A 31 -1.16 1.32 -14.32
C ASP A 31 -0.77 0.52 -13.08
N ALA A 32 -1.74 0.18 -12.22
CA ALA A 32 -1.51 -0.71 -11.09
C ALA A 32 -1.04 -2.09 -11.56
N CYS A 33 -1.69 -2.67 -12.58
CA CYS A 33 -1.28 -3.96 -13.15
C CYS A 33 0.13 -3.90 -13.77
N ARG A 34 0.44 -2.86 -14.54
CA ARG A 34 1.77 -2.67 -15.14
C ARG A 34 2.87 -2.56 -14.08
N LEU A 35 2.60 -1.82 -13.00
CA LEU A 35 3.51 -1.71 -11.87
C LEU A 35 3.68 -3.04 -11.12
N ALA A 36 2.61 -3.82 -10.97
CA ALA A 36 2.66 -5.12 -10.30
C ALA A 36 3.59 -6.08 -11.06
N HIS A 37 3.43 -6.14 -12.38
CA HIS A 37 4.28 -6.94 -13.24
C HIS A 37 5.75 -6.48 -13.20
N ALA A 38 6.00 -5.16 -13.24
CA ALA A 38 7.36 -4.62 -13.12
C ALA A 38 8.01 -4.97 -11.77
N MET A 39 7.24 -5.02 -10.68
CA MET A 39 7.73 -5.47 -9.37
C MET A 39 8.01 -6.97 -9.35
N THR A 40 7.17 -7.80 -9.96
CA THR A 40 7.45 -9.24 -10.12
C THR A 40 8.74 -9.48 -10.89
N LEU A 41 8.97 -8.75 -11.99
CA LEU A 41 10.22 -8.86 -12.77
C LEU A 41 11.46 -8.48 -11.95
N LYS A 42 11.38 -7.41 -11.14
CA LYS A 42 12.45 -7.05 -10.20
C LYS A 42 12.66 -8.12 -9.12
N SER A 43 11.60 -8.81 -8.74
CA SER A 43 11.64 -9.87 -7.74
C SER A 43 12.30 -11.14 -8.28
N ALA A 44 12.04 -11.48 -9.53
CA ALA A 44 12.78 -12.51 -10.26
C ALA A 44 14.29 -12.21 -10.38
N ALA A 45 14.69 -10.93 -10.25
CA ALA A 45 16.09 -10.51 -10.21
C ALA A 45 16.73 -10.58 -8.80
N GLY A 46 16.06 -11.21 -7.82
CA GLY A 46 16.62 -11.51 -6.49
C GLY A 46 16.02 -10.73 -5.32
N LEU A 47 14.91 -10.01 -5.52
CA LEU A 47 14.16 -9.38 -4.41
C LEU A 47 13.16 -10.40 -3.81
N PRO A 48 13.15 -10.63 -2.49
CA PRO A 48 12.38 -11.71 -1.85
C PRO A 48 10.91 -11.31 -1.57
N HIS A 49 10.26 -10.60 -2.49
CA HIS A 49 8.89 -10.11 -2.32
C HIS A 49 8.10 -10.26 -3.64
N GLY A 50 6.78 -10.29 -3.58
CA GLY A 50 5.92 -10.23 -4.77
C GLY A 50 5.51 -8.80 -5.14
N GLY A 51 4.95 -8.61 -6.33
CA GLY A 51 4.36 -7.32 -6.76
C GLY A 51 2.91 -7.16 -6.29
N GLY A 52 2.65 -6.19 -5.41
CA GLY A 52 1.33 -5.93 -4.82
C GLY A 52 0.76 -4.50 -4.92
N PRO A 53 0.99 -3.67 -5.97
CA PRO A 53 0.45 -2.32 -6.01
C PRO A 53 -1.08 -2.31 -6.05
N SER A 54 -1.66 -1.30 -5.41
CA SER A 54 -3.10 -1.13 -5.29
C SER A 54 -3.52 0.29 -5.64
N VAL A 55 -4.78 0.49 -5.95
CA VAL A 55 -5.36 1.81 -6.18
C VAL A 55 -6.67 1.96 -5.40
N ILE A 56 -6.85 3.13 -4.81
CA ILE A 56 -8.05 3.50 -4.07
C ILE A 56 -8.68 4.70 -4.76
N PHE A 57 -9.89 4.53 -5.28
CA PHE A 57 -10.63 5.56 -6.02
C PHE A 57 -11.35 6.48 -5.03
N ALA A 58 -10.58 7.32 -4.34
CA ALA A 58 -11.07 8.29 -3.37
C ALA A 58 -10.25 9.59 -3.44
N ASP A 59 -10.82 10.69 -2.97
CA ASP A 59 -10.10 11.96 -2.87
C ASP A 59 -9.17 11.94 -1.64
N PRO A 60 -7.84 12.07 -1.80
CA PRO A 60 -6.91 12.14 -0.67
C PRO A 60 -7.14 13.37 0.22
N LYS A 61 -7.87 14.39 -0.24
CA LYS A 61 -8.22 15.59 0.53
C LYS A 61 -9.55 15.48 1.28
N MET A 62 -10.21 14.32 1.22
CA MET A 62 -11.45 14.09 1.96
C MET A 62 -11.25 14.24 3.48
N PRO A 63 -12.33 14.51 4.26
CA PRO A 63 -12.25 14.65 5.71
C PRO A 63 -11.55 13.46 6.37
N SER A 64 -10.73 13.73 7.39
CA SER A 64 -9.90 12.69 8.01
C SER A 64 -10.68 11.50 8.56
N ARG A 65 -11.89 11.74 9.09
CA ARG A 65 -12.77 10.67 9.59
C ARG A 65 -13.19 9.72 8.48
N ASP A 66 -13.69 10.26 7.37
CA ASP A 66 -14.14 9.47 6.23
C ASP A 66 -12.96 8.74 5.59
N LYS A 67 -11.79 9.39 5.55
CA LYS A 67 -10.53 8.80 5.08
C LYS A 67 -10.10 7.61 5.94
N GLU A 68 -10.18 7.73 7.27
CA GLU A 68 -9.86 6.65 8.19
C GLU A 68 -10.79 5.45 7.98
N GLU A 69 -12.11 5.68 7.97
CA GLU A 69 -13.09 4.62 7.74
C GLU A 69 -12.85 3.91 6.40
N LEU A 70 -12.48 4.65 5.36
CA LEU A 70 -12.19 4.12 4.03
C LEU A 70 -10.89 3.30 4.00
N ILE A 71 -9.83 3.78 4.65
CA ILE A 71 -8.53 3.07 4.72
C ILE A 71 -8.66 1.78 5.54
N ARG A 72 -9.40 1.81 6.66
CA ARG A 72 -9.69 0.61 7.46
C ARG A 72 -10.51 -0.39 6.67
N ALA A 73 -11.55 0.06 5.97
CA ALA A 73 -12.34 -0.80 5.08
C ALA A 73 -11.51 -1.41 3.93
N PHE A 74 -10.53 -0.67 3.40
CA PHE A 74 -9.57 -1.20 2.43
C PHE A 74 -8.64 -2.25 3.05
N ALA A 75 -8.17 -2.01 4.26
CA ALA A 75 -7.22 -2.89 4.95
C ALA A 75 -7.87 -4.19 5.46
N TRP A 76 -9.12 -4.14 5.95
CA TRP A 76 -9.84 -5.29 6.51
C TRP A 76 -9.75 -6.59 5.69
N PRO A 77 -10.13 -6.63 4.39
CA PRO A 77 -10.06 -7.87 3.60
C PRO A 77 -8.63 -8.36 3.40
N LEU A 78 -7.64 -7.50 3.61
CA LEU A 78 -6.22 -7.84 3.45
C LEU A 78 -5.67 -8.58 4.66
N GLN A 79 -6.35 -8.64 5.82
CA GLN A 79 -5.88 -9.35 7.03
C GLN A 79 -5.44 -10.79 6.75
N VAL A 80 -6.20 -11.51 5.93
CA VAL A 80 -5.95 -12.94 5.62
C VAL A 80 -4.93 -13.16 4.51
N SER A 81 -4.49 -12.10 3.83
CA SER A 81 -3.52 -12.19 2.74
C SER A 81 -2.08 -12.20 3.28
N THR A 82 -1.06 -12.31 2.43
CA THR A 82 0.33 -11.98 2.80
C THR A 82 0.71 -10.56 2.36
N ILE A 83 -0.26 -9.75 1.92
CA ILE A 83 0.05 -8.52 1.21
C ILE A 83 0.28 -7.38 2.20
N THR A 84 1.38 -6.66 2.02
CA THR A 84 1.71 -5.49 2.83
C THR A 84 1.81 -4.24 1.96
N PHE A 85 1.22 -3.14 2.42
CA PHE A 85 1.10 -1.92 1.62
C PHE A 85 1.61 -0.68 2.34
N GLN A 86 1.98 0.32 1.55
CA GLN A 86 2.07 1.72 1.97
C GLN A 86 1.04 2.54 1.18
N VAL A 87 0.21 3.34 1.85
CA VAL A 87 -0.75 4.22 1.17
C VAL A 87 -0.06 5.54 0.80
N LEU A 88 0.15 5.76 -0.50
CA LEU A 88 0.73 6.97 -1.07
C LEU A 88 -0.34 8.02 -1.38
N GLY A 89 0.02 9.29 -1.13
CA GLY A 89 -0.88 10.43 -1.32
C GLY A 89 -1.80 10.69 -0.13
N THR A 90 -1.61 9.97 0.98
CA THR A 90 -2.33 10.18 2.25
C THR A 90 -1.39 10.69 3.33
N ASP A 91 -1.98 11.27 4.37
CA ASP A 91 -1.25 11.80 5.52
C ASP A 91 -0.56 10.69 6.34
N LYS A 92 0.42 11.06 7.17
CA LYS A 92 1.16 10.16 8.08
C LYS A 92 0.28 9.20 8.94
N PRO A 93 -0.95 9.55 9.37
CA PRO A 93 -1.83 8.64 10.12
C PRO A 93 -2.30 7.41 9.35
N ALA A 94 -2.32 7.44 8.01
CA ALA A 94 -2.86 6.35 7.19
C ALA A 94 -2.21 5.00 7.51
N MET A 95 -0.88 4.99 7.71
CA MET A 95 -0.17 3.76 8.03
C MET A 95 -0.40 3.28 9.46
N VAL A 96 -0.70 4.20 10.38
CA VAL A 96 -1.08 3.86 11.75
C VAL A 96 -2.43 3.14 11.75
N TRP A 97 -3.41 3.63 11.00
CA TRP A 97 -4.72 2.98 10.86
C TRP A 97 -4.61 1.59 10.22
N VAL A 98 -3.80 1.43 9.17
CA VAL A 98 -3.57 0.11 8.56
C VAL A 98 -2.93 -0.84 9.57
N LYS A 99 -1.89 -0.39 10.30
CA LYS A 99 -1.23 -1.22 11.32
C LYS A 99 -2.18 -1.61 12.45
N ASP A 100 -3.01 -0.67 12.90
CA ASP A 100 -4.03 -0.90 13.93
C ASP A 100 -5.08 -1.93 13.45
N GLU A 101 -5.49 -1.83 12.19
CA GLU A 101 -6.52 -2.71 11.61
C GLU A 101 -6.02 -4.13 11.33
N ILE A 102 -4.79 -4.30 10.82
CA ILE A 102 -4.31 -5.59 10.31
C ILE A 102 -3.00 -6.08 10.94
N GLY A 103 -2.45 -5.35 11.90
CA GLY A 103 -1.21 -5.68 12.60
C GLY A 103 0.08 -5.46 11.78
N ARG A 104 -0.01 -5.08 10.51
CA ARG A 104 1.13 -4.94 9.59
C ARG A 104 1.00 -3.72 8.67
N ALA A 105 2.13 -3.04 8.44
CA ALA A 105 2.23 -1.86 7.59
C ALA A 105 3.70 -1.60 7.22
N VAL A 106 3.96 -1.02 6.05
CA VAL A 106 5.29 -0.53 5.65
C VAL A 106 5.27 0.99 5.52
N GLY A 107 6.36 1.66 5.92
CA GLY A 107 6.45 3.13 5.89
C GLY A 107 5.77 3.82 7.06
N LEU A 108 5.75 3.18 8.23
CA LEU A 108 5.28 3.79 9.48
C LEU A 108 6.12 5.02 9.85
N PRO A 109 5.56 6.00 10.58
CA PRO A 109 6.37 7.04 11.23
C PRO A 109 7.42 6.43 12.17
N ARG A 110 8.54 7.13 12.40
CA ARG A 110 9.62 6.66 13.31
C ARG A 110 9.10 6.28 14.70
N GLU A 111 8.19 7.08 15.23
CA GLU A 111 7.48 6.85 16.50
C GLU A 111 6.71 5.52 16.58
N PHE A 112 6.33 4.94 15.44
CA PHE A 112 5.61 3.65 15.35
C PHE A 112 6.49 2.48 14.84
N GLY A 113 7.81 2.68 14.79
CA GLY A 113 8.79 1.66 14.42
C GLY A 113 9.11 1.58 12.93
N GLY A 114 8.77 2.60 12.14
CA GLY A 114 9.08 2.62 10.71
C GLY A 114 10.46 3.18 10.36
N ILE A 115 11.00 2.72 9.24
CA ILE A 115 12.26 3.18 8.65
C ILE A 115 11.97 4.46 7.86
N ALA A 116 12.78 5.51 8.07
CA ALA A 116 12.65 6.76 7.33
C ALA A 116 13.07 6.54 5.87
N LEU A 117 12.09 6.34 4.98
CA LEU A 117 12.32 6.22 3.53
C LEU A 117 12.31 7.58 2.80
N ASP A 118 12.03 8.67 3.51
CA ASP A 118 11.83 10.02 2.95
C ASP A 118 12.79 11.07 3.56
N GLU A 119 13.93 10.63 4.12
CA GLU A 119 15.06 11.51 4.39
C GLU A 119 16.00 11.47 3.17
N PRO A 120 16.33 12.62 2.53
CA PRO A 120 17.37 12.68 1.52
C PRO A 120 18.71 12.32 2.18
N GLY A 121 19.07 11.03 2.16
CA GLY A 121 20.25 10.49 2.82
C GLY A 121 20.22 8.98 3.08
N ALA A 122 19.07 8.32 3.00
CA ALA A 122 18.95 6.87 3.30
C ALA A 122 19.35 5.93 2.14
N SER A 123 20.02 6.44 1.11
CA SER A 123 20.67 5.64 0.07
C SER A 123 22.11 6.13 -0.09
N SER A 124 22.99 5.61 0.76
CA SER A 124 24.44 5.63 0.57
C SER A 124 24.91 4.18 0.41
#